data_AF-A0A6M4MDT4-F1
#
_entry.id   AF-A0A6M4MDT4-F1
#
_cell.length_a   1.000
_cell.length_b   1.000
_cell.length_c   1.000
_cell.angle_alpha   90.00
_cell.angle_beta   90.00
_cell.angle_gamma   90.00
#
_symmetry.space_group_name_H-M   'P 1'
#
loop_
_entity.id
_entity.type
_entity.pdbx_description
1 polymer ?
#
loop_
_entity_poly.entity_id
_entity_poly.type
_entity_poly.pdbx_seq_one_letter_code
_entity_poly.pdbx_strand_id
1 'polypeptide(L)' 'MSLTRTMSFGCPYCMAPNDVEIDKINDVGQMQVLDCQVCCQPIELTVSGQDDDLTVNAEREND' A
#
# COMPACT_ATOMS: atom_id res chain seq x y z
N MET A 1 -11.39 -9.79 -16.44
CA MET A 1 -11.62 -9.72 -14.98
C MET A 1 -10.38 -9.09 -14.40
N SER A 2 -10.45 -7.86 -13.90
CA SER A 2 -9.30 -7.25 -13.22
C SER A 2 -9.10 -7.98 -11.91
N LEU A 3 -7.91 -8.52 -11.66
CA LEU A 3 -7.53 -9.17 -10.39
C LEU A 3 -6.98 -8.15 -9.37
N THR A 4 -6.96 -6.88 -9.75
CA THR A 4 -6.52 -5.74 -8.94
C THR A 4 -7.67 -5.12 -8.17
N ARG A 5 -7.40 -4.71 -6.93
CA ARG A 5 -8.32 -4.01 -6.03
C ARG A 5 -7.71 -2.70 -5.56
N THR A 6 -8.44 -1.61 -5.72
CA THR A 6 -8.01 -0.30 -5.19
C THR A 6 -8.27 -0.26 -3.68
N MET A 7 -7.26 0.13 -2.92
CA MET A 7 -7.33 0.35 -1.48
C MET A 7 -6.74 1.71 -1.12
N SER A 8 -7.32 2.36 -0.11
CA SER A 8 -6.87 3.67 0.37
C SER A 8 -6.16 3.52 1.70
N PHE A 9 -5.05 4.25 1.89
CA PHE A 9 -4.28 4.27 3.14
C PHE A 9 -3.81 5.69 3.46
N GLY A 10 -3.49 5.93 4.73
CA GLY A 10 -2.93 7.21 5.18
C GLY A 10 -1.41 7.22 5.07
N CYS A 11 -0.84 8.28 4.49
CA CYS A 11 0.60 8.46 4.47
C CYS A 11 1.16 8.64 5.90
N PRO A 12 2.17 7.86 6.34
CA PRO A 12 2.73 7.97 7.68
C PRO A 12 3.52 9.27 7.92
N TYR A 13 3.81 10.05 6.86
CA TYR A 13 4.51 11.32 6.95
C TYR A 13 3.57 12.52 7.06
N CYS A 14 2.65 12.68 6.11
CA CYS A 14 1.78 13.86 6.00
C CYS A 14 0.31 13.60 6.37
N MET A 15 -0.04 12.34 6.69
CA MET A 15 -1.40 11.89 7.01
C MET A 15 -2.42 12.09 5.87
N ALA A 16 -1.97 12.42 4.66
CA ALA A 16 -2.85 12.53 3.50
C ALA A 16 -3.32 11.14 3.02
N PRO A 17 -4.55 11.04 2.48
CA PRO A 17 -5.03 9.81 1.86
C PRO A 17 -4.26 9.53 0.57
N ASN A 18 -3.90 8.27 0.36
CA ASN A 18 -3.25 7.75 -0.85
C ASN A 18 -4.03 6.51 -1.31
N ASP A 19 -4.11 6.30 -2.62
CA ASP A 19 -4.73 5.13 -3.22
C ASP A 19 -3.67 4.24 -3.87
N VAL A 20 -3.82 2.92 -3.71
CA VAL A 20 -2.95 1.92 -4.33
C VAL A 20 -3.80 0.82 -4.96
N GLU A 21 -3.38 0.34 -6.13
CA GLU A 21 -3.95 -0.85 -6.76
C GLU A 21 -3.18 -2.08 -6.30
N ILE A 22 -3.87 -3.00 -5.63
CA ILE A 22 -3.31 -4.24 -5.10
C ILE A 22 -3.72 -5.42 -5.99
N ASP A 23 -2.75 -6.09 -6.58
CA ASP A 23 -2.88 -7.41 -7.21
C ASP A 23 -2.73 -8.51 -6.15
N LYS A 24 -3.81 -9.25 -5.89
CA LYS A 24 -3.82 -10.33 -4.89
C LYS A 24 -2.79 -11.43 -5.14
N ILE A 25 -2.38 -11.63 -6.40
CA ILE A 25 -1.46 -12.70 -6.80
C ILE A 25 -0.01 -12.23 -6.68
N ASN A 26 0.26 -10.98 -7.03
CA ASN A 26 1.61 -10.46 -7.17
C ASN A 26 2.08 -9.62 -5.97
N ASP A 27 1.17 -8.99 -5.23
CA ASP A 27 1.52 -8.01 -4.20
C ASP A 27 1.42 -8.57 -2.77
N VAL A 28 0.63 -9.62 -2.55
CA VAL A 28 0.47 -10.22 -1.23
C VAL A 28 1.77 -10.87 -0.77
N GLY A 29 2.27 -10.44 0.39
CA GLY A 29 3.55 -10.91 0.94
C GLY A 29 4.79 -10.24 0.35
N GLN A 30 4.62 -9.28 -0.56
CA GLN A 30 5.70 -8.49 -1.13
C GLN A 30 5.73 -7.10 -0.48
N MET A 31 6.94 -6.63 -0.19
CA MET A 31 7.17 -5.25 0.23
C MET A 31 7.37 -4.39 -1.03
N GLN A 32 6.67 -3.26 -1.08
CA GLN A 32 6.75 -2.30 -2.17
C GLN A 32 7.07 -0.93 -1.61
N VAL A 33 7.84 -0.14 -2.37
CA VAL A 33 8.10 1.26 -2.03
C VAL A 33 7.32 2.14 -2.98
N LEU A 34 6.46 3.00 -2.43
CA LEU A 34 5.57 3.87 -3.17
C LEU A 34 5.75 5.31 -2.67
N ASP A 35 5.83 6.28 -3.57
CA ASP A 35 5.88 7.68 -3.17
C ASP A 35 4.49 8.21 -2.81
N CYS A 36 4.41 8.98 -1.72
CA CYS A 36 3.18 9.69 -1.39
C CYS A 36 2.76 10.66 -2.50
N GLN A 37 1.49 10.58 -2.93
CA GLN A 37 0.89 11.44 -3.96
C GLN A 37 0.82 12.92 -3.57
N VAL A 38 1.04 13.26 -2.30
CA VAL A 38 0.93 14.62 -1.76
C VAL A 38 2.28 15.18 -1.33
N CYS A 39 3.07 14.42 -0.54
CA CYS A 39 4.32 14.92 0.03
C CYS A 39 5.59 14.33 -0.61
N CYS A 40 5.47 13.45 -1.61
CA CYS A 40 6.59 12.83 -2.33
C CYS A 40 7.62 12.19 -1.38
N GLN A 41 7.17 11.58 -0.28
CA GLN A 41 8.02 10.80 0.62
C GLN A 41 7.85 9.31 0.31
N PRO A 42 8.93 8.52 0.34
CA PRO A 42 8.87 7.09 0.10
C PRO A 42 8.16 6.39 1.27
N ILE A 43 7.18 5.55 0.96
CA ILE A 43 6.38 4.77 1.91
C ILE A 43 6.63 3.29 1.62
N GLU A 44 7.00 2.53 2.64
CA GLU A 44 7.05 1.08 2.56
C GLU A 44 5.64 0.53 2.78
N LEU A 45 5.11 -0.13 1.75
CA LEU A 45 3.79 -0.73 1.76
C LEU A 45 3.91 -2.24 1.72
N THR A 46 3.29 -2.90 2.68
CA THR A 46 3.21 -4.36 2.74
C THR A 46 1.75 -4.78 2.75
N VAL A 47 1.38 -5.66 1.83
CA VAL A 47 0.05 -6.25 1.77
C VAL A 47 0.08 -7.62 2.43
N SER A 48 -0.81 -7.84 3.38
CA SER A 48 -1.01 -9.13 4.02
C SER A 48 -2.48 -9.51 4.00
N GLY A 49 -2.78 -10.79 3.88
CA GLY A 49 -4.17 -11.27 3.82
C GLY A 49 -4.33 -12.41 2.84
N GLN A 50 -5.53 -13.00 2.85
CA GLN A 50 -5.89 -14.08 1.94
C GLN A 50 -7.31 -13.82 1.41
N ASP A 51 -7.52 -14.11 0.12
CA ASP A 51 -8.79 -13.90 -0.56
C ASP A 51 -9.33 -12.46 -0.42
N ASP A 52 -10.38 -12.23 0.36
CA ASP A 52 -11.04 -10.92 0.47
C ASP A 52 -10.64 -10.09 1.70
N ASP A 53 -9.91 -10.68 2.64
CA ASP A 53 -9.42 -10.02 3.86
C ASP A 53 -7.99 -9.51 3.66
N LEU A 54 -7.82 -8.53 2.76
CA LEU A 54 -6.55 -7.85 2.54
C LEU A 54 -6.39 -6.69 3.52
N THR A 55 -5.20 -6.61 4.10
CA THR A 55 -4.76 -5.52 4.98
C THR A 55 -3.53 -4.87 4.37
N VAL A 56 -3.57 -3.54 4.28
CA VAL A 56 -2.46 -2.71 3.78
C VAL A 56 -1.79 -2.07 4.99
N ASN A 57 -0.51 -2.36 5.17
CA ASN A 57 0.33 -1.69 6.16
C ASN A 57 1.24 -0.70 5.44
N ALA A 58 1.24 0.55 5.92
CA ALA A 58 2.06 1.63 5.40
C ALA A 58 3.03 2.09 6.49
N GLU A 59 4.32 1.92 6.24
CA GLU A 59 5.40 2.22 7.15
C GLU A 59 6.41 3.17 6.49
N ARG A 60 7.30 3.73 7.30
CA ARG A 60 8.34 4.66 6.85
C ARG A 60 9.58 3.83 6.56
N GLU A 61 10.23 4.02 5.41
CA GLU A 61 11.44 3.27 5.00
C GLU A 61 12.63 3.37 5.99
N ASN A 62 12.57 4.29 6.95
CA ASN A 62 13.68 4.61 7.85
C ASN A 62 13.35 4.37 9.34
N ASP A 63 12.35 3.56 9.65
CA ASP A 63 11.94 3.20 11.02
C ASP A 63 12.10 1.68 11.24
#